data_AF-A0A2E3PR35-F1
#
_entry.id   AF-A0A2E3PR35-F1
#
_cell.length_a   1.000
_cell.length_b   1.000
_cell.length_c   1.000
_cell.angle_alpha   90.00
_cell.angle_beta   90.00
_cell.angle_gamma   90.00
#
_symmetry.space_group_name_H-M   'P 1'
#
loop_
_entity.id
_entity.type
_entity.pdbx_description
1 polymer ?
#
loop_
_entity_poly.entity_id
_entity_poly.type
_entity_poly.pdbx_seq_one_letter_code
_entity_poly.pdbx_strand_id
1 'polypeptide(L)'
;MHIAKERLYLTSDKKRLVATGDKRAAFLYATIGDEIPDSAAERFGLVDGKLATGKPADDAKERAPQGDKEKKPGGTKGGDVDDLRDIKGIGNATATALLEAGIGTFVELAAVDPQNPPTTISGASESDWSAWIAAARAVVDAKAT
;
A
#
# COMPACT_ATOMS: atom_id res chain seq x y z
N MET A 1 -17.29 -6.43 -9.23
CA MET A 1 -17.59 -5.79 -10.53
C MET A 1 -18.59 -4.70 -10.25
N HIS A 2 -18.36 -3.49 -10.74
CA HIS A 2 -19.22 -2.34 -10.46
C HIS A 2 -19.96 -1.89 -11.72
N ILE A 3 -21.23 -1.54 -11.59
CA ILE A 3 -22.02 -1.01 -12.70
C ILE A 3 -21.95 0.52 -12.66
N ALA A 4 -21.46 1.13 -13.73
CA ALA A 4 -21.41 2.58 -13.86
C ALA A 4 -22.81 3.19 -13.68
N LYS A 5 -23.00 4.01 -12.65
CA LYS A 5 -24.28 4.69 -12.39
C LYS A 5 -24.37 6.07 -13.03
N GLU A 6 -23.26 6.54 -13.60
CA GLU A 6 -23.14 7.83 -14.27
C GLU A 6 -22.16 7.73 -15.46
N ARG A 7 -22.17 8.72 -16.35
CA ARG A 7 -21.23 8.78 -17.46
C ARG A 7 -19.87 9.24 -16.95
N LEU A 8 -18.87 8.38 -17.13
CA LEU A 8 -17.50 8.59 -16.68
C LEU A 8 -16.58 8.81 -17.86
N TYR A 9 -15.68 9.77 -17.69
CA TYR A 9 -14.71 10.17 -18.69
C TYR A 9 -13.31 10.04 -18.11
N LEU A 10 -12.36 9.54 -18.90
CA LEU A 10 -10.94 9.62 -18.59
C LEU A 10 -10.40 11.02 -18.90
N THR A 11 -9.44 11.46 -18.10
CA THR A 11 -8.63 12.64 -18.39
C THR A 11 -7.74 12.42 -19.61
N SER A 12 -7.20 13.50 -20.20
CA SER A 12 -6.29 13.43 -21.36
C SER A 12 -5.10 12.50 -21.12
N ASP A 13 -4.62 12.44 -19.89
CA ASP A 13 -3.51 11.61 -19.42
C ASP A 13 -3.92 10.18 -19.06
N LYS A 14 -5.22 9.84 -19.15
CA LYS A 14 -5.80 8.52 -18.83
C LYS A 14 -5.50 8.03 -17.42
N LYS A 15 -5.16 8.94 -16.51
CA LYS A 15 -4.79 8.61 -15.12
C LYS A 15 -5.97 8.68 -14.16
N ARG A 16 -7.09 9.33 -14.54
CA ARG A 16 -8.22 9.61 -13.66
C ARG A 16 -9.55 9.52 -14.38
N LEU A 17 -10.59 9.12 -13.65
CA LEU A 17 -11.98 9.25 -14.08
C LEU A 17 -12.59 10.54 -13.52
N VAL A 18 -13.35 11.22 -14.36
CA VAL A 18 -14.07 12.46 -14.06
C VAL A 18 -15.52 12.33 -14.54
N ALA A 19 -16.41 13.06 -13.89
CA ALA A 19 -17.82 13.06 -14.22
C ALA A 19 -18.08 13.82 -15.53
N THR A 20 -19.26 13.58 -16.11
CA THR A 20 -19.71 14.34 -17.29
C THR A 20 -19.74 15.85 -16.99
N GLY A 21 -19.16 16.66 -17.87
CA GLY A 21 -19.10 18.13 -17.73
C GLY A 21 -17.81 18.67 -17.08
N ASP A 22 -16.89 17.80 -16.64
CA ASP A 22 -15.57 18.24 -16.18
C ASP A 22 -14.71 18.72 -17.37
N LYS A 23 -14.00 19.84 -17.21
CA LYS A 23 -13.13 20.41 -18.27
C LYS A 23 -11.96 19.50 -18.63
N ARG A 24 -11.60 18.57 -17.74
CA ARG A 24 -10.54 17.59 -17.94
C ARG A 24 -11.05 16.34 -18.66
N ALA A 25 -12.36 16.18 -18.86
CA ALA A 25 -12.94 15.04 -19.56
C ALA A 25 -12.46 15.02 -21.02
N ALA A 26 -11.69 14.00 -21.40
CA ALA A 26 -11.11 13.89 -22.74
C ALA A 26 -11.61 12.66 -23.50
N PHE A 27 -11.69 11.51 -22.83
CA PHE A 27 -12.10 10.24 -23.45
C PHE A 27 -13.26 9.62 -22.70
N LEU A 28 -14.30 9.16 -23.40
CA LEU A 28 -15.38 8.40 -22.77
C LEU A 28 -14.81 7.07 -22.24
N TYR A 29 -15.09 6.76 -20.97
CA TYR A 29 -14.63 5.53 -20.34
C TYR A 29 -15.77 4.53 -20.13
N ALA A 30 -16.84 4.98 -19.50
CA ALA A 30 -18.00 4.15 -19.18
C ALA A 30 -19.27 4.99 -19.27
N THR A 31 -20.35 4.39 -19.77
CA THR A 31 -21.69 4.98 -19.77
C THR A 31 -22.54 4.38 -18.66
N ILE A 32 -23.71 4.96 -18.39
CA ILE A 32 -24.64 4.42 -17.40
C ILE A 32 -25.02 2.98 -17.79
N GLY A 33 -24.85 2.04 -16.87
CA GLY A 33 -25.10 0.61 -17.08
C GLY A 33 -23.88 -0.18 -17.58
N ASP A 34 -22.77 0.49 -17.89
CA ASP A 34 -21.55 -0.15 -18.38
C ASP A 34 -20.76 -0.80 -17.23
N GLU A 35 -20.09 -1.92 -17.51
CA GLU A 35 -19.40 -2.68 -16.48
C GLU A 35 -17.98 -2.16 -16.24
N ILE A 36 -17.72 -1.76 -15.00
CA ILE A 36 -16.42 -1.31 -14.52
C ILE A 36 -15.79 -2.41 -13.68
N PRO A 37 -14.59 -2.91 -14.04
CA PRO A 37 -13.91 -3.92 -13.23
C PRO A 37 -13.50 -3.35 -11.87
N ASP A 38 -13.48 -4.19 -10.83
CA ASP A 38 -13.12 -3.77 -9.46
C ASP A 38 -11.76 -3.08 -9.41
N SER A 39 -10.79 -3.59 -10.18
CA SER A 39 -9.46 -2.99 -10.30
C SER A 39 -9.49 -1.55 -10.84
N ALA A 40 -10.44 -1.21 -11.71
CA ALA A 40 -10.61 0.17 -12.17
C ALA A 40 -11.35 1.00 -11.12
N ALA A 41 -12.37 0.44 -10.49
CA ALA A 41 -13.09 1.12 -9.42
C ALA A 41 -12.16 1.49 -8.25
N GLU A 42 -11.30 0.58 -7.81
CA GLU A 42 -10.30 0.84 -6.76
C GLU A 42 -9.26 1.86 -7.21
N ARG A 43 -8.74 1.73 -8.45
CA ARG A 43 -7.73 2.64 -8.99
C ARG A 43 -8.22 4.08 -9.10
N PHE A 44 -9.48 4.26 -9.44
CA PHE A 44 -10.07 5.57 -9.68
C PHE A 44 -10.96 6.04 -8.50
N GLY A 45 -11.05 5.26 -7.42
CA GLY A 45 -11.83 5.59 -6.23
C GLY A 45 -13.35 5.64 -6.47
N LEU A 46 -13.86 4.79 -7.37
CA LEU A 46 -15.30 4.66 -7.58
C LEU A 46 -15.90 3.88 -6.42
N VAL A 47 -17.00 4.40 -5.90
CA VAL A 47 -17.81 3.74 -4.90
C VAL A 47 -19.11 3.36 -5.57
N ASP A 48 -19.34 2.05 -5.69
CA ASP A 48 -20.60 1.51 -6.23
C ASP A 48 -20.92 2.02 -7.67
N GLY A 49 -19.88 2.16 -8.49
CA GLY A 49 -19.99 2.63 -9.88
C GLY A 49 -20.28 4.13 -10.04
N LYS A 50 -20.14 4.89 -8.96
CA LYS A 50 -20.25 6.34 -8.90
C LYS A 50 -18.91 6.95 -8.50
N LEU A 51 -18.56 8.09 -9.08
CA LEU A 51 -17.44 8.88 -8.58
C LEU A 51 -17.78 9.37 -7.17
N ALA A 52 -16.90 9.05 -6.22
CA ALA A 52 -16.96 9.64 -4.89
C ALA A 52 -16.76 11.14 -5.06
N THR A 53 -17.83 11.92 -4.97
CA THR A 53 -17.82 13.38 -5.09
C THR A 53 -17.13 13.95 -3.86
N GLY A 54 -15.80 14.01 -3.93
CA GLY A 54 -14.92 14.42 -2.84
C GLY A 54 -13.50 14.62 -3.36
N LYS A 55 -13.26 15.81 -3.94
CA LYS A 55 -11.98 16.40 -4.38
C LYS A 55 -11.34 15.90 -5.70
N PRO A 56 -11.01 16.82 -6.63
CA PRO A 56 -10.16 16.50 -7.78
C PRO A 56 -8.77 16.18 -7.27
N ALA A 57 -8.27 14.98 -7.54
CA ALA A 57 -7.04 14.53 -6.91
C ALA A 57 -5.74 15.09 -7.56
N ASP A 58 -5.67 16.27 -8.19
CA ASP A 58 -4.34 16.90 -8.40
C ASP A 58 -3.89 17.32 -6.98
N ASP A 59 -2.84 16.81 -6.34
CA ASP A 59 -1.48 16.55 -6.75
C ASP A 59 -0.94 15.33 -5.98
N ALA A 60 0.12 14.70 -6.48
CA ALA A 60 0.94 13.82 -5.67
C ALA A 60 1.67 14.64 -4.59
N LYS A 61 1.10 14.71 -3.39
CA LYS A 61 1.87 14.85 -2.14
C LYS A 61 1.08 14.29 -0.97
N GLU A 62 1.66 13.27 -0.34
CA GLU A 62 1.66 13.11 1.11
C GLU A 62 0.31 13.21 1.83
N ARG A 63 -0.42 12.10 1.84
CA ARG A 63 -1.22 11.66 2.99
C ARG A 63 -1.66 10.22 2.74
N ALA A 64 -0.87 9.29 3.27
CA ALA A 64 -1.38 7.97 3.59
C ALA A 64 -2.67 8.15 4.41
N PRO A 65 -3.76 7.44 4.10
CA PRO A 65 -4.94 7.53 4.95
C PRO A 65 -4.57 6.97 6.31
N GLN A 66 -4.68 7.83 7.33
CA GLN A 66 -4.82 7.41 8.71
C GLN A 66 -6.10 6.59 8.79
N GLY A 67 -5.94 5.28 8.61
CA GLY A 67 -6.96 4.28 8.91
C GLY A 67 -6.76 3.83 10.34
N ASP A 68 -7.31 4.58 11.30
CA ASP A 68 -7.74 4.00 12.56
C ASP A 68 -8.87 3.02 12.24
N LYS A 69 -8.50 1.76 12.05
CA LYS A 69 -9.36 0.60 12.21
C LYS A 69 -8.45 -0.58 12.50
N GLU A 70 -8.24 -0.78 13.79
CA GLU A 70 -8.33 -2.07 14.47
C GLU A 70 -8.88 -3.17 13.54
N LYS A 71 -7.97 -3.82 12.81
CA LYS A 71 -8.23 -5.05 12.08
C LYS A 71 -6.98 -5.89 12.25
N LYS A 72 -7.03 -6.79 13.24
CA LYS A 72 -6.29 -8.04 13.21
C LYS A 72 -6.34 -8.60 11.78
N PRO A 73 -5.22 -8.89 11.12
CA PRO A 73 -5.22 -9.90 10.10
C PRO A 73 -4.89 -11.22 10.81
N GLY A 74 -5.93 -11.99 11.13
CA GLY A 74 -5.79 -13.43 10.96
C GLY A 74 -5.58 -13.67 9.45
N GLY A 75 -4.58 -14.48 9.12
CA GLY A 75 -4.17 -14.84 7.76
C GLY A 75 -5.30 -15.35 6.85
N THR A 76 -5.07 -15.67 5.58
CA THR A 76 -3.89 -16.25 4.96
C THR A 76 -4.19 -16.33 3.45
N LYS A 77 -3.27 -15.91 2.58
CA LYS A 77 -2.86 -16.68 1.38
C LYS A 77 -1.65 -16.01 0.70
N GLY A 78 -0.45 -16.46 1.08
CA GLY A 78 0.79 -16.21 0.31
C GLY A 78 2.03 -15.95 1.15
N GLY A 79 2.58 -16.99 1.80
CA GLY A 79 3.87 -16.98 2.50
C GLY A 79 3.80 -16.41 3.93
N ASP A 80 4.32 -17.14 4.89
CA ASP A 80 4.56 -16.71 6.28
C ASP A 80 5.46 -15.46 6.29
N VAL A 81 4.87 -14.28 6.15
CA VAL A 81 5.55 -13.01 6.39
C VAL A 81 5.14 -12.52 7.77
N ASP A 82 6.13 -12.22 8.60
CA ASP A 82 5.92 -11.63 9.91
C ASP A 82 5.58 -10.14 9.77
N ASP A 83 4.82 -9.61 10.74
CA ASP A 83 4.57 -8.18 10.80
C ASP A 83 5.78 -7.46 11.40
N LEU A 84 6.75 -7.10 10.54
CA LEU A 84 7.97 -6.40 10.96
C LEU A 84 7.71 -5.04 11.63
N ARG A 85 6.48 -4.51 11.56
CA ARG A 85 6.07 -3.26 12.21
C ARG A 85 5.95 -3.41 13.74
N ASP A 86 5.98 -4.64 14.26
CA ASP A 86 6.10 -4.90 15.70
C ASP A 86 7.45 -4.42 16.28
N ILE A 87 8.46 -4.21 15.43
CA ILE A 87 9.76 -3.67 15.84
C ILE A 87 9.72 -2.15 15.88
N LYS A 88 10.07 -1.58 17.04
CA LYS A 88 10.16 -0.14 17.24
C LYS A 88 11.16 0.49 16.26
N GLY A 89 10.68 1.44 15.46
CA GLY A 89 11.46 2.13 14.43
C GLY A 89 11.20 1.63 13.01
N ILE A 90 10.50 0.50 12.85
CA ILE A 90 10.05 0.01 11.54
C ILE A 90 8.65 0.53 11.25
N GLY A 91 8.55 1.50 10.34
CA GLY A 91 7.28 1.97 9.80
C GLY A 91 6.77 1.10 8.66
N ASN A 92 5.54 1.35 8.20
CA ASN A 92 4.95 0.61 7.08
C ASN A 92 5.82 0.67 5.81
N ALA A 93 6.38 1.84 5.48
CA ALA A 93 7.26 1.98 4.32
C ALA A 93 8.53 1.13 4.44
N THR A 94 9.14 1.10 5.63
CA THR A 94 10.32 0.28 5.92
C THR A 94 9.99 -1.21 5.87
N ALA A 95 8.86 -1.63 6.45
CA ALA A 95 8.39 -3.01 6.40
C ALA A 95 8.14 -3.47 4.95
N THR A 96 7.52 -2.62 4.12
CA THR A 96 7.37 -2.89 2.68
C THR A 96 8.72 -2.99 1.98
N ALA A 97 9.66 -2.09 2.24
CA ALA A 97 10.99 -2.13 1.65
C ALA A 97 11.79 -3.37 2.06
N LEU A 98 11.62 -3.85 3.31
CA LEU A 98 12.19 -5.10 3.80
C LEU A 98 11.61 -6.29 3.03
N LEU A 99 10.29 -6.34 2.86
CA LEU A 99 9.62 -7.37 2.06
C LEU A 99 10.09 -7.37 0.59
N GLU A 100 10.22 -6.19 -0.02
CA GLU A 100 10.75 -6.04 -1.37
C GLU A 100 12.23 -6.45 -1.48
N ALA A 101 13.00 -6.30 -0.40
CA ALA A 101 14.37 -6.80 -0.28
C ALA A 101 14.45 -8.31 0.00
N GLY A 102 13.31 -9.00 0.11
CA GLY A 102 13.25 -10.43 0.43
C GLY A 102 13.36 -10.75 1.92
N ILE A 103 13.22 -9.75 2.80
CA ILE A 103 13.20 -9.90 4.26
C ILE A 103 11.74 -9.80 4.71
N GLY A 104 11.07 -10.94 4.78
CA GLY A 104 9.65 -11.00 5.14
C GLY A 104 9.38 -11.46 6.57
N THR A 105 10.38 -11.99 7.28
CA THR A 105 10.23 -12.59 8.60
C THR A 105 11.19 -12.01 9.64
N PHE A 106 10.86 -12.18 10.93
CA PHE A 106 11.79 -11.81 12.01
C PHE A 106 13.08 -12.62 11.95
N VAL A 107 13.02 -13.86 11.46
CA VAL A 107 14.19 -14.73 11.29
C VAL A 107 15.10 -14.20 10.20
N GLU A 108 14.56 -13.82 9.05
CA GLU A 108 15.33 -13.21 7.96
C GLU A 108 15.94 -11.89 8.38
N LEU A 109 15.17 -11.03 9.08
CA LEU A 109 15.68 -9.77 9.60
C LEU A 109 16.80 -9.97 10.64
N ALA A 110 16.66 -10.96 11.53
CA ALA A 110 17.67 -11.31 12.54
C ALA A 110 18.99 -11.86 11.93
N ALA A 111 18.91 -12.37 10.70
CA ALA A 111 20.03 -12.89 9.92
C ALA A 111 20.72 -11.83 9.06
N VAL A 112 20.15 -10.63 8.92
CA VAL A 112 20.77 -9.52 8.18
C VAL A 112 22.07 -9.10 8.87
N ASP A 113 23.10 -8.81 8.06
CA ASP A 113 24.35 -8.23 8.55
C ASP A 113 24.18 -6.72 8.78
N PRO A 114 24.41 -6.21 10.01
CA PRO A 114 24.23 -4.79 10.30
C PRO A 114 25.24 -3.89 9.58
N GLN A 115 26.38 -4.44 9.13
CA GLN A 115 27.40 -3.68 8.39
C GLN A 115 27.17 -3.67 6.88
N ASN A 116 26.40 -4.64 6.36
CA ASN A 116 26.05 -4.76 4.94
C ASN A 116 24.54 -4.94 4.75
N PRO A 117 23.74 -3.91 5.07
CA PRO A 117 22.31 -3.96 4.82
C PRO A 117 21.98 -3.91 3.32
N PRO A 118 20.81 -4.42 2.90
CA PRO A 118 20.33 -4.28 1.53
C PRO A 118 20.15 -2.81 1.16
N THR A 119 20.75 -2.41 0.04
CA THR A 119 20.72 -1.02 -0.47
C THR A 119 19.36 -0.57 -0.99
N THR A 120 18.40 -1.50 -1.10
CA THR A 120 17.01 -1.23 -1.45
C THR A 120 16.30 -0.36 -0.41
N ILE A 121 16.79 -0.35 0.83
CA ILE A 121 16.16 0.33 1.96
C ILE A 121 16.87 1.65 2.21
N SER A 122 16.30 2.73 1.70
CA SER A 122 16.82 4.08 1.90
C SER A 122 16.27 4.68 3.20
N GLY A 123 17.10 5.42 3.93
CA GLY A 123 16.71 6.13 5.15
C GLY A 123 16.89 5.37 6.46
N ALA A 124 17.42 4.14 6.41
CA ALA A 124 17.84 3.39 7.59
C ALA A 124 19.35 3.58 7.83
N SER A 125 19.74 3.96 9.05
CA SER A 125 21.15 4.08 9.44
C SER A 125 21.68 2.74 9.97
N GLU A 126 23.00 2.57 10.05
CA GLU A 126 23.63 1.39 10.69
C GLU A 126 23.10 1.15 12.11
N SER A 127 22.86 2.22 12.88
CA SER A 127 22.27 2.15 14.21
C SER A 127 20.83 1.62 14.20
N ASP A 128 20.02 2.01 13.20
CA ASP A 128 18.66 1.53 13.04
C ASP A 128 18.67 0.04 12.72
N TRP A 129 19.53 -0.38 11.79
CA TRP A 129 19.73 -1.79 11.45
C TRP A 129 20.13 -2.63 12.66
N SER A 130 21.11 -2.18 13.43
CA SER A 130 21.55 -2.87 14.65
C SER A 130 20.40 -3.02 15.67
N ALA A 131 19.60 -1.97 15.86
CA ALA A 131 18.43 -2.01 16.73
C ALA A 131 17.35 -2.98 16.22
N TRP A 132 17.08 -2.96 14.92
CA TRP A 132 16.08 -3.83 14.29
C TRP A 132 16.48 -5.30 14.33
N ILE A 133 17.74 -5.62 14.05
CA ILE A 133 18.27 -6.98 14.13
C ILE A 133 18.21 -7.51 15.56
N ALA A 134 18.60 -6.69 16.55
CA ALA A 134 18.53 -7.07 17.97
C ALA A 134 17.07 -7.33 18.41
N ALA A 135 16.14 -6.48 18.01
CA ALA A 135 14.72 -6.65 18.30
C ALA A 135 14.14 -7.90 17.62
N ALA A 136 14.47 -8.13 16.35
CA ALA A 136 14.04 -9.31 15.60
C ALA A 136 14.52 -10.60 16.27
N ARG A 137 15.78 -10.66 16.72
CA ARG A 137 16.32 -11.80 17.48
C ARG A 137 15.55 -12.06 18.77
N ALA A 138 15.21 -11.01 19.51
CA ALA A 138 14.42 -11.14 20.73
C ALA A 138 13.02 -11.70 20.46
N VAL A 139 12.39 -11.31 19.35
CA VAL A 139 11.09 -11.86 18.93
C VAL A 139 11.21 -13.33 18.51
N VAL A 140 12.25 -13.70 17.76
CA VAL A 140 12.49 -15.08 17.35
C VAL A 140 12.72 -15.99 18.56
N ASP A 141 13.52 -15.56 19.52
CA ASP A 141 13.77 -16.29 20.77
C ASP A 141 12.49 -16.48 21.60
N ALA A 142 11.70 -15.40 21.73
CA ALA A 142 10.40 -15.44 22.43
C ALA A 142 9.37 -16.35 21.73
N LYS A 143 9.49 -16.56 20.41
CA LYS A 143 8.63 -17.46 19.63
C LYS A 143 9.11 -18.93 19.65
N ALA A 144 10.37 -19.17 20.01
CA ALA A 144 10.97 -20.50 20.11
C ALA A 144 10.75 -21.18 21.48
N THR A 145 10.16 -20.45 22.44
CA THR A 145 9.84 -20.90 23.81
C THR A 145 8.35 -21.17 23.96
#